data_AF-A0A0K1PMP9-F1
#
_entry.id   AF-A0A0K1PMP9-F1
#
_cell.length_a   1.000
_cell.length_b   1.000
_cell.length_c   1.000
_cell.angle_alpha   90.00
_cell.angle_beta   90.00
_cell.angle_gamma   90.00
#
_symmetry.space_group_name_H-M   'P 1'
#
loop_
_entity.id
_entity.type
_entity.pdbx_description
1 polymer ?
#
loop_
_entity_poly.entity_id
_entity_poly.type
_entity_poly.pdbx_seq_one_letter_code
_entity_poly.pdbx_strand_id
1 'polypeptide(L)'
;MRSTLEQKTAELADQVVRTNATKDASAPAFGEPLNHDAIWPYCQGGMWRYAAQAMPPEGAPEQGYVIHNRVGKLIEARVFGLKTREDADAYSRDLGIQVMRMPRSVRPILCADHRPVGIYPQPAADRLVELFLQMNARLERVAILVSPTNATLTMQLNRFVREASYAPRRVFQRPEEANVHLAPVLDAKELARMREFLDEFKPGAA
;
A
#
# COMPACT_ATOMS: atom_id res chain seq x y z
N MET A 1 -51.67 4.29 -9.64
CA MET A 1 -51.28 4.92 -8.37
C MET A 1 -49.80 4.64 -8.16
N ARG A 2 -48.92 5.62 -8.43
CA ARG A 2 -47.49 5.45 -8.21
C ARG A 2 -47.22 5.32 -6.70
N SER A 3 -46.34 4.41 -6.34
CA SER A 3 -46.04 4.05 -4.95
C SER A 3 -45.49 5.26 -4.20
N THR A 4 -45.99 5.48 -2.98
CA THR A 4 -45.55 6.54 -2.05
C THR A 4 -44.04 6.51 -1.78
N LEU A 5 -43.37 5.39 -2.03
CA LEU A 5 -41.92 5.26 -1.94
C LEU A 5 -41.20 5.99 -3.07
N GLU A 6 -41.68 5.89 -4.32
CA GLU A 6 -41.01 6.53 -5.48
C GLU A 6 -41.04 8.06 -5.40
N GLN A 7 -42.12 8.61 -4.83
CA GLN A 7 -42.23 10.06 -4.60
C GLN A 7 -41.22 10.54 -3.56
N LYS A 8 -41.03 9.80 -2.45
CA LYS A 8 -40.03 10.15 -1.43
C LYS A 8 -38.60 10.09 -1.95
N THR A 9 -38.28 9.14 -2.84
CA THR A 9 -36.93 9.03 -3.41
C THR A 9 -36.61 10.20 -4.34
N ALA A 10 -37.59 10.67 -5.13
CA ALA A 10 -37.40 11.83 -6.00
C ALA A 10 -37.26 13.13 -5.19
N GLU A 11 -38.00 13.27 -4.09
CA GLU A 11 -37.93 14.45 -3.20
C GLU A 11 -36.58 14.57 -2.50
N LEU A 12 -36.02 13.45 -2.05
CA LEU A 12 -34.68 13.40 -1.44
C LEU A 12 -33.57 13.75 -2.45
N ALA A 13 -33.70 13.31 -3.71
CA ALA A 13 -32.72 13.63 -4.75
C ALA A 13 -32.70 15.14 -5.08
N ASP A 14 -33.88 15.77 -5.15
CA ASP A 14 -33.99 17.20 -5.45
C ASP A 14 -33.47 18.07 -4.29
N GLN A 15 -33.63 17.62 -3.04
CA GLN A 15 -33.12 18.32 -1.86
C GLN A 15 -31.58 18.30 -1.80
N VAL A 16 -30.93 17.20 -2.18
CA VAL A 16 -29.47 17.08 -2.23
C VAL A 16 -28.85 18.03 -3.27
N VAL A 17 -29.49 18.19 -4.43
CA VAL A 17 -29.03 19.11 -5.48
C VAL A 17 -29.08 20.57 -4.99
N ARG A 18 -30.12 20.97 -4.25
CA ARG A 18 -30.25 22.34 -3.72
C ARG A 18 -29.21 22.68 -2.65
N THR A 19 -28.83 21.72 -1.80
CA THR A 19 -27.79 21.95 -0.78
C THR A 19 -26.39 22.14 -1.35
N ASN A 20 -26.11 21.67 -2.56
CA ASN A 20 -24.79 21.80 -3.18
C ASN A 20 -24.60 23.11 -3.97
N ALA A 21 -25.68 23.84 -4.27
CA ALA A 21 -25.62 25.07 -5.08
C ALA A 21 -25.23 26.34 -4.31
N THR A 22 -25.11 26.29 -2.97
CA THR A 22 -24.85 27.49 -2.14
C THR A 22 -23.43 27.58 -1.59
N LYS A 23 -22.50 26.71 -2.00
CA LYS A 23 -21.16 26.60 -1.40
C LYS A 23 -20.01 27.31 -2.16
N ASP A 24 -20.31 28.08 -3.19
CA ASP A 24 -19.30 28.71 -4.09
C ASP A 24 -19.25 30.25 -4.05
N ALA A 25 -19.47 30.88 -2.89
CA ALA A 25 -19.32 32.34 -2.78
C ALA A 25 -18.62 32.77 -1.49
N SER A 26 -17.29 32.64 -1.44
CA SER A 26 -16.36 33.55 -0.72
C SER A 26 -14.94 32.99 -0.71
N ALA A 27 -14.18 33.24 -1.79
CA ALA A 27 -12.73 33.16 -1.73
C ALA A 27 -12.17 34.53 -1.29
N PRO A 28 -11.38 34.62 -0.21
CA PRO A 28 -10.67 35.86 0.11
C PRO A 28 -9.54 36.10 -0.90
N ALA A 29 -9.37 37.36 -1.28
CA ALA A 29 -8.29 37.83 -2.14
C ALA A 29 -6.93 37.61 -1.47
N PHE A 30 -6.12 36.71 -2.05
CA PHE A 30 -4.72 36.52 -1.69
C PHE A 30 -3.88 37.63 -2.32
N GLY A 31 -3.45 38.59 -1.51
CA GLY A 31 -2.44 39.58 -1.85
C GLY A 31 -1.39 39.63 -0.74
N GLU A 32 -0.23 39.02 -1.00
CA GLU A 32 1.11 39.59 -0.79
C GLU A 32 2.16 38.55 -1.25
N PRO A 33 3.19 38.94 -2.03
CA PRO A 33 4.26 38.03 -2.40
C PRO A 33 5.10 37.68 -1.17
N LEU A 34 5.12 36.39 -0.81
CA LEU A 34 5.98 35.86 0.24
C LEU A 34 7.44 36.10 -0.13
N ASN A 35 8.13 36.85 0.74
CA ASN A 35 9.56 37.05 0.69
C ASN A 35 10.27 35.71 0.95
N HIS A 36 10.87 35.12 -0.09
CA HIS A 36 11.56 33.82 -0.03
C HIS A 36 12.86 33.83 0.78
N ASP A 37 13.37 35.00 1.19
CA ASP A 37 14.67 35.13 1.86
C ASP A 37 14.58 35.22 3.40
N ALA A 38 13.38 35.24 3.98
CA ALA A 38 13.18 35.53 5.40
C ALA A 38 12.88 34.32 6.30
N ILE A 39 12.84 33.10 5.75
CA ILE A 39 12.56 31.88 6.53
C ILE A 39 13.63 30.86 6.18
N TRP A 40 14.79 30.88 6.85
CA TRP A 40 15.54 29.69 7.32
C TRP A 40 16.96 30.04 7.83
N PRO A 41 17.15 30.41 9.11
CA PRO A 41 18.46 30.31 9.75
C PRO A 41 18.60 29.18 10.79
N TYR A 42 17.57 28.37 11.05
CA TYR A 42 17.55 27.45 12.20
C TYR A 42 17.76 25.95 11.92
N CYS A 43 18.19 25.54 10.71
CA CYS A 43 18.44 24.12 10.39
C CYS A 43 19.91 23.77 10.11
N GLN A 44 20.86 24.37 10.84
CA GLN A 44 22.27 23.99 10.74
C GLN A 44 22.83 23.21 11.95
N GLY A 45 22.00 22.77 12.89
CA GLY A 45 22.46 22.05 14.08
C GLY A 45 21.70 20.76 14.38
N GLY A 46 22.14 19.62 13.83
CA GLY A 46 22.10 18.36 14.59
C GLY A 46 20.92 17.38 14.44
N MET A 47 20.09 17.43 13.39
CA MET A 47 18.97 16.46 13.25
C MET A 47 18.81 15.80 11.86
N TRP A 48 19.91 15.61 11.11
CA TRP A 48 19.88 14.87 9.83
C TRP A 48 20.30 13.40 9.93
N ARG A 49 20.58 12.88 11.13
CA ARG A 49 21.04 11.48 11.30
C ARG A 49 19.97 10.41 11.05
N TYR A 50 18.69 10.77 10.98
CA TYR A 50 17.60 9.82 10.63
C TYR A 50 17.16 9.90 9.16
N ALA A 51 17.61 10.89 8.39
CA ALA A 51 17.30 10.99 6.96
C ALA A 51 18.33 10.26 6.07
N ALA A 52 19.38 9.67 6.67
CA ALA A 52 20.41 8.89 5.96
C ALA A 52 20.10 7.38 5.85
N GLN A 53 18.92 6.92 6.28
CA GLN A 53 18.53 5.49 6.32
C GLN A 53 17.35 5.25 5.36
N ALA A 54 17.45 4.53 4.25
CA ALA A 54 18.46 3.61 3.77
C ALA A 54 18.73 3.91 2.29
N MET A 55 20.01 4.04 1.92
CA MET A 55 20.36 3.82 0.52
C MET A 55 19.86 2.41 0.17
N PRO A 56 19.24 2.22 -1.01
CA PRO A 56 18.79 0.90 -1.41
C PRO A 56 20.00 -0.06 -1.35
N PRO A 57 19.81 -1.31 -0.90
CA PRO A 57 20.91 -2.27 -0.85
C PRO A 57 21.60 -2.31 -2.21
N GLU A 58 22.93 -2.42 -2.22
CA GLU A 58 23.70 -2.53 -3.45
C GLU A 58 23.12 -3.67 -4.32
N GLY A 59 22.70 -3.36 -5.55
CA GLY A 59 22.00 -4.30 -6.43
C GLY A 59 20.47 -4.32 -6.34
N ALA A 60 19.84 -3.42 -5.60
CA ALA A 60 18.39 -3.24 -5.69
C ALA A 60 17.99 -2.85 -7.12
N PRO A 61 16.86 -3.38 -7.63
CA PRO A 61 16.37 -2.98 -8.95
C PRO A 61 16.01 -1.50 -8.96
N GLU A 62 16.23 -0.84 -10.10
CA GLU A 62 15.84 0.58 -10.30
C GLU A 62 14.36 0.83 -9.97
N GLN A 63 13.51 -0.18 -10.20
CA GLN A 63 12.06 -0.13 -9.99
C GLN A 63 11.65 -0.14 -8.51
N GLY A 64 12.58 -0.37 -7.57
CA GLY A 64 12.28 -0.32 -6.13
C GLY A 64 11.48 -1.51 -5.59
N TYR A 65 11.20 -2.52 -6.42
CA TYR A 65 10.55 -3.77 -6.02
C TYR A 65 10.87 -4.93 -6.99
N VAL A 66 10.55 -6.16 -6.57
CA VAL A 66 10.53 -7.36 -7.43
C VAL A 66 9.26 -8.15 -7.14
N ILE A 67 8.62 -8.70 -8.19
CA ILE A 67 7.44 -9.55 -8.07
C ILE A 67 7.64 -10.85 -8.86
N HIS A 68 7.34 -11.98 -8.23
CA HIS A 68 7.39 -13.29 -8.85
C HIS A 68 6.16 -14.13 -8.52
N ASN A 69 5.79 -15.01 -9.44
CA ASN A 69 4.92 -16.15 -9.17
C ASN A 69 5.69 -17.40 -9.62
N ARG A 70 6.29 -18.12 -8.68
CA ARG A 70 7.14 -19.29 -8.99
C ARG A 70 6.39 -20.61 -8.86
N VAL A 71 5.42 -20.69 -7.95
CA VAL A 71 4.70 -21.92 -7.64
C VAL A 71 3.22 -21.61 -7.42
N GLY A 72 2.35 -22.32 -8.14
CA GLY A 72 0.90 -22.29 -7.94
C GLY A 72 0.32 -20.88 -7.88
N LYS A 73 -0.49 -20.61 -6.85
CA LYS A 73 -1.19 -19.34 -6.64
C LYS A 73 -0.44 -18.33 -5.76
N LEU A 74 0.77 -18.67 -5.28
CA LEU A 74 1.59 -17.79 -4.46
C LEU A 74 2.30 -16.72 -5.31
N ILE A 75 2.00 -15.46 -5.03
CA ILE A 75 2.74 -14.30 -5.53
C ILE A 75 3.66 -13.79 -4.41
N GLU A 76 4.93 -13.69 -4.74
CA GLU A 76 6.00 -13.15 -3.89
C GLU A 76 6.30 -11.73 -4.35
N ALA A 77 6.25 -10.76 -3.44
CA ALA A 77 6.63 -9.38 -3.74
C ALA A 77 7.65 -8.91 -2.71
N ARG A 78 8.84 -8.47 -3.13
CA ARG A 78 9.78 -7.79 -2.25
C ARG A 78 9.84 -6.33 -2.64
N VAL A 79 9.51 -5.45 -1.70
CA VAL A 79 9.49 -4.00 -1.92
C VAL A 79 10.69 -3.40 -1.20
N PHE A 80 11.50 -2.65 -1.93
CA PHE A 80 12.66 -1.91 -1.41
C PHE A 80 12.32 -0.44 -1.17
N GLY A 81 11.38 0.11 -1.94
CA GLY A 81 10.81 1.43 -1.73
C GLY A 81 9.97 1.87 -2.91
N LEU A 82 8.91 2.65 -2.64
CA LEU A 82 8.09 3.32 -3.65
C LEU A 82 8.11 4.80 -3.30
N LYS A 83 8.78 5.61 -4.11
CA LYS A 83 9.07 7.02 -3.81
C LYS A 83 7.99 7.94 -4.36
N THR A 84 7.35 7.53 -5.44
CA THR A 84 6.35 8.33 -6.18
C THR A 84 5.04 7.57 -6.33
N ARG A 85 4.01 8.27 -6.83
CA ARG A 85 2.74 7.63 -7.23
C ARG A 85 2.96 6.69 -8.41
N GLU A 86 3.83 7.08 -9.33
CA GLU A 86 4.19 6.33 -10.52
C GLU A 86 4.88 5.00 -10.19
N ASP A 87 5.72 4.98 -9.14
CA ASP A 87 6.32 3.74 -8.63
C ASP A 87 5.23 2.78 -8.12
N ALA A 88 4.25 3.30 -7.37
CA ALA A 88 3.13 2.51 -6.87
C ALA A 88 2.20 2.04 -8.01
N ASP A 89 2.04 2.84 -9.07
CA ASP A 89 1.33 2.44 -10.29
C ASP A 89 2.06 1.34 -11.06
N ALA A 90 3.38 1.44 -11.16
CA ALA A 90 4.21 0.39 -11.75
C ALA A 90 4.06 -0.91 -10.95
N TYR A 91 4.20 -0.85 -9.63
CA TYR A 91 3.99 -1.99 -8.74
C TYR A 91 2.60 -2.61 -8.90
N SER A 92 1.55 -1.78 -8.94
CA SER A 92 0.16 -2.19 -9.18
C SER A 92 0.01 -2.95 -10.50
N ARG A 93 0.55 -2.38 -11.59
CA ARG A 93 0.48 -2.97 -12.93
C ARG A 93 1.16 -4.33 -12.97
N ASP A 94 2.38 -4.42 -12.43
CA ASP A 94 3.19 -5.64 -12.48
C ASP A 94 2.60 -6.74 -11.60
N LEU A 95 2.05 -6.38 -10.43
CA LEU A 95 1.24 -7.29 -9.61
C LEU A 95 0.00 -7.78 -10.38
N GLY A 96 -0.69 -6.86 -11.05
CA GLY A 96 -1.84 -7.16 -11.89
C GLY A 96 -1.52 -8.15 -13.01
N ILE A 97 -0.34 -8.03 -13.64
CA ILE A 97 0.14 -8.98 -14.65
C ILE A 97 0.27 -10.39 -14.07
N GLN A 98 0.85 -10.55 -12.88
CA GLN A 98 0.96 -11.86 -12.23
C GLN A 98 -0.42 -12.46 -11.94
N VAL A 99 -1.36 -11.64 -11.45
CA VAL A 99 -2.74 -12.07 -11.19
C VAL A 99 -3.45 -12.50 -12.47
N MET A 100 -3.28 -11.76 -13.58
CA MET A 100 -3.94 -12.06 -14.85
C MET A 100 -3.41 -13.32 -15.55
N ARG A 101 -2.18 -13.75 -15.24
CA ARG A 101 -1.60 -14.98 -15.78
C ARG A 101 -2.21 -16.25 -15.17
N MET A 102 -2.89 -16.14 -14.03
CA MET A 102 -3.52 -17.27 -13.37
C MET A 102 -4.90 -17.58 -13.98
N PRO A 103 -5.32 -18.86 -14.00
CA PRO A 103 -6.69 -19.21 -14.37
C PRO A 103 -7.71 -18.46 -13.51
N ARG A 104 -8.85 -18.03 -14.10
CA ARG A 104 -9.89 -17.27 -13.39
C ARG A 104 -10.51 -18.01 -12.19
N SER A 105 -10.41 -19.34 -12.16
CA SER A 105 -10.87 -20.18 -11.04
C SER A 105 -9.91 -20.18 -9.85
N VAL A 106 -8.69 -19.67 -10.02
CA VAL A 106 -7.67 -19.59 -8.98
C VAL A 106 -7.68 -18.19 -8.39
N ARG A 107 -7.78 -18.10 -7.06
CA ARG A 107 -7.63 -16.84 -6.34
C ARG A 107 -6.18 -16.71 -5.85
N PRO A 108 -5.40 -15.72 -6.30
CA PRO A 108 -4.00 -15.57 -5.90
C PRO A 108 -3.84 -15.25 -4.41
N ILE A 109 -2.71 -15.67 -3.85
CA ILE A 109 -2.26 -15.33 -2.49
C ILE A 109 -1.02 -14.45 -2.60
N LEU A 110 -0.97 -13.35 -1.86
CA LEU A 110 0.17 -12.43 -1.89
C LEU A 110 0.96 -12.51 -0.57
N CYS A 111 2.26 -12.81 -0.68
CA CYS A 111 3.23 -12.62 0.38
C CYS A 111 4.14 -11.44 0.00
N ALA A 112 3.99 -10.31 0.69
CA ALA A 112 4.72 -9.09 0.39
C ALA A 112 5.72 -8.76 1.51
N ASP A 113 7.00 -8.76 1.19
CA ASP A 113 8.09 -8.43 2.10
C ASP A 113 8.49 -6.95 1.97
N HIS A 114 8.15 -6.20 3.00
CA HIS A 114 8.43 -4.76 3.16
C HIS A 114 9.51 -4.50 4.22
N ARG A 115 10.18 -5.53 4.74
CA ARG A 115 11.30 -5.36 5.69
C ARG A 115 12.41 -4.41 5.19
N PRO A 116 12.75 -4.30 3.89
CA PRO A 116 13.74 -3.34 3.42
C PRO A 116 13.22 -1.89 3.32
N VAL A 117 11.91 -1.65 3.41
CA VAL A 117 11.33 -0.33 3.20
C VAL A 117 11.50 0.54 4.46
N GLY A 118 11.88 1.80 4.26
CA GLY A 118 11.91 2.83 5.31
C GLY A 118 10.51 3.40 5.61
N ILE A 119 9.99 4.26 4.77
CA ILE A 119 8.62 4.80 4.88
C ILE A 119 8.10 5.10 3.48
N TYR A 120 6.79 5.08 3.28
CA TYR A 120 6.21 5.56 2.03
C TYR A 120 5.91 7.05 2.09
N PRO A 121 6.41 7.86 1.15
CA PRO A 121 5.93 9.22 0.94
C PRO A 121 4.42 9.23 0.67
N GLN A 122 3.76 10.34 1.04
CA GLN A 122 2.30 10.45 0.97
C GLN A 122 1.71 10.10 -0.41
N PRO A 123 2.26 10.56 -1.56
CA PRO A 123 1.70 10.21 -2.87
C PRO A 123 1.71 8.71 -3.18
N ALA A 124 2.77 7.99 -2.76
CA ALA A 124 2.88 6.54 -2.91
C ALA A 124 1.93 5.82 -1.95
N ALA A 125 1.84 6.30 -0.70
CA ALA A 125 0.93 5.80 0.32
C ALA A 125 -0.54 5.84 -0.12
N ASP A 126 -1.01 7.00 -0.59
CA ASP A 126 -2.39 7.17 -1.06
C ASP A 126 -2.71 6.20 -2.21
N ARG A 127 -1.75 6.05 -3.15
CA ARG A 127 -1.93 5.13 -4.26
C ARG A 127 -1.95 3.66 -3.83
N LEU A 128 -1.15 3.27 -2.84
CA LEU A 128 -1.19 1.92 -2.28
C LEU A 128 -2.54 1.60 -1.63
N VAL A 129 -3.19 2.58 -0.97
CA VAL A 129 -4.54 2.39 -0.41
C VAL A 129 -5.56 2.12 -1.52
N GLU A 130 -5.53 2.91 -2.60
CA GLU A 130 -6.38 2.69 -3.77
C GLU A 130 -6.15 1.30 -4.38
N LEU A 131 -4.88 0.89 -4.54
CA LEU A 131 -4.50 -0.44 -5.01
C LEU A 131 -5.05 -1.54 -4.09
N PHE A 132 -4.97 -1.35 -2.77
CA PHE A 132 -5.46 -2.34 -1.81
C PHE A 132 -6.96 -2.56 -1.98
N LEU A 133 -7.73 -1.48 -2.10
CA LEU A 133 -9.17 -1.52 -2.37
C LEU A 133 -9.49 -2.26 -3.68
N GLN A 134 -8.77 -1.95 -4.76
CA GLN A 134 -8.98 -2.59 -6.08
C GLN A 134 -8.67 -4.10 -6.06
N MET A 135 -7.67 -4.52 -5.29
CA MET A 135 -7.19 -5.90 -5.28
C MET A 135 -7.92 -6.83 -4.30
N ASN A 136 -8.70 -6.31 -3.36
CA ASN A 136 -9.39 -7.11 -2.35
C ASN A 136 -10.33 -8.18 -2.94
N ALA A 137 -10.99 -7.88 -4.06
CA ALA A 137 -11.88 -8.82 -4.73
C ALA A 137 -11.11 -9.97 -5.44
N ARG A 138 -9.85 -9.75 -5.80
CA ARG A 138 -9.07 -10.69 -6.61
C ARG A 138 -8.22 -11.62 -5.76
N LEU A 139 -7.61 -11.12 -4.68
CA LEU A 139 -6.75 -11.92 -3.81
C LEU A 139 -7.59 -12.78 -2.84
N GLU A 140 -7.08 -13.95 -2.48
CA GLU A 140 -7.67 -14.82 -1.45
C GLU A 140 -7.20 -14.44 -0.05
N ARG A 141 -5.90 -14.14 0.09
CA ARG A 141 -5.25 -13.81 1.35
C ARG A 141 -3.98 -13.00 1.09
N VAL A 142 -3.63 -12.11 2.02
CA VAL A 142 -2.44 -11.26 1.90
C VAL A 142 -1.70 -11.20 3.23
N ALA A 143 -0.39 -11.42 3.19
CA ALA A 143 0.52 -11.15 4.30
C ALA A 143 1.50 -10.06 3.89
N ILE A 144 1.63 -9.02 4.72
CA ILE A 144 2.61 -7.95 4.54
C ILE A 144 3.59 -8.03 5.70
N LEU A 145 4.85 -8.36 5.43
CA LEU A 145 5.88 -8.48 6.44
C LEU A 145 6.69 -7.20 6.54
N VAL A 146 6.87 -6.66 7.75
CA VAL A 146 7.56 -5.39 8.02
C VAL A 146 8.69 -5.64 9.01
N SER A 147 9.76 -4.84 8.95
CA SER A 147 10.84 -4.95 9.94
C SER A 147 10.30 -4.64 11.34
N PRO A 148 10.62 -5.45 12.37
CA PRO A 148 10.21 -5.18 13.75
C PRO A 148 10.80 -3.86 14.29
N THR A 149 11.90 -3.37 13.69
CA THR A 149 12.52 -2.09 14.07
C THR A 149 11.86 -0.87 13.43
N ASN A 150 10.90 -1.06 12.50
CA ASN A 150 10.27 0.01 11.75
C ASN A 150 8.81 0.25 12.19
N ALA A 151 8.67 0.91 13.33
CA ALA A 151 7.37 1.21 13.93
C ALA A 151 6.51 2.13 13.04
N THR A 152 7.11 3.14 12.41
CA THR A 152 6.39 4.12 11.57
C THR A 152 5.76 3.47 10.35
N LEU A 153 6.52 2.65 9.61
CA LEU A 153 5.96 1.91 8.47
C LEU A 153 4.91 0.89 8.92
N THR A 154 5.11 0.24 10.07
CA THR A 154 4.12 -0.69 10.64
C THR A 154 2.80 0.04 10.91
N MET A 155 2.82 1.24 11.51
CA MET A 155 1.62 2.04 11.74
C MET A 155 0.96 2.46 10.42
N GLN A 156 1.76 2.92 9.45
CA GLN A 156 1.29 3.34 8.14
C GLN A 156 0.57 2.20 7.39
N LEU A 157 1.18 1.00 7.33
CA LEU A 157 0.59 -0.16 6.67
C LEU A 157 -0.65 -0.68 7.40
N ASN A 158 -0.67 -0.68 8.73
CA ASN A 158 -1.87 -1.06 9.49
C ASN A 158 -3.04 -0.11 9.20
N ARG A 159 -2.77 1.19 9.05
CA ARG A 159 -3.78 2.16 8.61
C ARG A 159 -4.32 1.80 7.22
N PHE A 160 -3.45 1.48 6.25
CA PHE A 160 -3.88 1.09 4.90
C PHE A 160 -4.77 -0.16 4.92
N VAL A 161 -4.36 -1.18 5.68
CA VAL A 161 -5.13 -2.43 5.81
C VAL A 161 -6.51 -2.17 6.40
N ARG A 162 -6.60 -1.32 7.43
CA ARG A 162 -7.87 -0.93 8.03
C ARG A 162 -8.76 -0.16 7.06
N GLU A 163 -8.22 0.82 6.35
CA GLU A 163 -8.97 1.62 5.35
C GLU A 163 -9.45 0.74 4.19
N ALA A 164 -8.65 -0.22 3.75
CA ALA A 164 -9.04 -1.19 2.71
C ALA A 164 -10.14 -2.17 3.14
N SER A 165 -10.51 -2.24 4.42
CA SER A 165 -11.62 -3.06 4.94
C SER A 165 -11.62 -4.54 4.49
N TYR A 166 -10.45 -5.18 4.46
CA TYR A 166 -10.30 -6.56 3.98
C TYR A 166 -9.58 -7.45 5.00
N ALA A 167 -10.38 -8.19 5.78
CA ALA A 167 -9.92 -9.00 6.91
C ALA A 167 -8.83 -10.06 6.60
N PRO A 168 -8.77 -10.68 5.39
CA PRO A 168 -7.70 -11.61 5.04
C PRO A 168 -6.33 -10.96 4.75
N ARG A 169 -6.24 -9.62 4.69
CA ARG A 169 -4.98 -8.89 4.58
C ARG A 169 -4.51 -8.48 5.97
N ARG A 170 -3.27 -8.83 6.32
CA ARG A 170 -2.68 -8.54 7.64
C ARG A 170 -1.22 -8.13 7.52
N VAL A 171 -0.80 -7.28 8.45
CA VAL A 171 0.59 -6.86 8.63
C VAL A 171 1.21 -7.71 9.74
N PHE A 172 2.43 -8.20 9.50
CA PHE A 172 3.19 -9.04 10.42
C PHE A 172 4.58 -8.45 10.61
N GLN A 173 5.17 -8.69 11.78
CA GLN A 173 6.59 -8.39 12.05
C GLN A 173 7.45 -9.66 12.10
N ARG A 174 6.82 -10.82 12.29
CA ARG A 174 7.47 -12.12 12.43
C ARG A 174 7.09 -13.03 11.26
N PRO A 175 8.06 -13.59 10.52
CA PRO A 175 7.79 -14.52 9.41
C PRO A 175 6.91 -15.71 9.81
N GLU A 176 7.04 -16.19 11.05
CA GLU A 176 6.31 -17.34 11.57
C GLU A 176 4.80 -17.07 11.65
N GLU A 177 4.41 -15.85 12.02
CA GLU A 177 3.00 -15.43 12.08
C GLU A 177 2.39 -15.32 10.68
N ALA A 178 3.15 -14.78 9.72
CA ALA A 178 2.74 -14.75 8.32
C ALA A 178 2.55 -16.16 7.75
N ASN A 179 3.44 -17.10 8.13
CA ASN A 179 3.35 -18.51 7.76
C ASN A 179 2.09 -19.17 8.31
N VAL A 180 1.78 -18.99 9.60
CA VAL A 180 0.53 -19.48 10.20
C VAL A 180 -0.69 -18.88 9.52
N HIS A 181 -0.65 -17.60 9.16
CA HIS A 181 -1.75 -16.93 8.46
C HIS A 181 -1.95 -17.47 7.05
N LEU A 182 -0.90 -17.74 6.28
CA LEU A 182 -1.04 -18.19 4.89
C LEU A 182 -1.19 -19.70 4.74
N ALA A 183 -0.67 -20.51 5.67
CA ALA A 183 -0.68 -21.97 5.59
C ALA A 183 -2.05 -22.62 5.29
N PRO A 184 -3.19 -22.17 5.85
CA PRO A 184 -4.48 -22.82 5.58
C PRO A 184 -4.96 -22.75 4.13
N VAL A 185 -4.36 -21.89 3.30
CA VAL A 185 -4.76 -21.68 1.90
C VAL A 185 -3.67 -22.03 0.90
N LEU A 186 -2.46 -22.38 1.37
CA LEU A 186 -1.34 -22.79 0.52
C LEU A 186 -1.23 -24.32 0.49
N ASP A 187 -0.85 -24.87 -0.65
CA ASP A 187 -0.41 -26.27 -0.71
C ASP A 187 1.01 -26.44 -0.13
N ALA A 188 1.48 -27.70 -0.04
CA ALA A 188 2.79 -27.99 0.55
C ALA A 188 3.98 -27.37 -0.23
N LYS A 189 3.90 -27.29 -1.56
CA LYS A 189 4.96 -26.72 -2.41
C LYS A 189 4.98 -25.20 -2.31
N GLU A 190 3.81 -24.58 -2.34
CA GLU A 190 3.63 -23.15 -2.16
C GLU A 190 4.10 -22.71 -0.77
N LEU A 191 3.77 -23.48 0.27
CA LEU A 191 4.19 -23.20 1.64
C LEU A 191 5.71 -23.30 1.81
N ALA A 192 6.34 -24.31 1.23
CA ALA A 192 7.80 -24.44 1.21
C ALA A 192 8.45 -23.26 0.50
N ARG A 193 7.94 -22.90 -0.69
CA ARG A 193 8.46 -21.77 -1.47
C ARG A 193 8.31 -20.43 -0.76
N MET A 194 7.19 -20.20 -0.09
CA MET A 194 6.98 -18.99 0.71
C MET A 194 8.01 -18.87 1.84
N ARG A 195 8.35 -19.96 2.51
CA ARG A 195 9.37 -19.96 3.59
C ARG A 195 10.75 -19.61 3.03
N GLU A 196 11.15 -20.25 1.93
CA GLU A 196 12.39 -19.91 1.22
C GLU A 196 12.44 -18.42 0.87
N PHE A 197 11.36 -17.87 0.30
CA PHE A 197 11.27 -16.45 -0.05
C PHE A 197 11.48 -15.54 1.18
N LEU A 198 10.92 -15.89 2.34
CA LEU A 198 11.09 -15.10 3.56
C LEU A 198 12.50 -15.21 4.16
N ASP A 199 13.16 -16.37 4.02
CA ASP A 199 14.52 -16.64 4.48
C ASP A 199 15.60 -16.03 3.56
N GLU A 200 15.27 -15.78 2.30
CA GLU A 200 16.15 -15.07 1.35
C GLU A 200 16.47 -13.63 1.79
N PHE A 201 15.67 -13.03 2.69
CA PHE A 201 15.95 -11.69 3.22
C PHE A 201 16.95 -11.77 4.38
N LYS A 202 18.11 -11.13 4.21
CA LYS A 202 19.13 -11.00 5.25
C LYS A 202 19.21 -9.53 5.70
N PRO A 203 18.80 -9.20 6.94
CA PRO A 203 18.94 -7.83 7.44
C PRO A 203 20.43 -7.45 7.50
N GLY A 204 20.79 -6.25 7.02
CA GLY A 204 22.14 -5.68 7.18
C GLY A 204 23.19 -6.08 6.13
N ALA A 205 22.80 -6.66 5.00
CA ALA A 205 23.69 -6.82 3.84
C ALA A 205 23.78 -5.55 2.96
N ALA A 206 23.59 -4.37 3.56
CA ALA A 206 23.61 -3.06 2.89
C ALA A 206 24.62 -2.14 3.56
#